data_AF-A0A529C6Y1-F1
#
_entry.id   AF-A0A529C6Y1-F1
#
_cell.length_a   1.000
_cell.length_b   1.000
_cell.length_c   1.000
_cell.angle_alpha   90.00
_cell.angle_beta   90.00
_cell.angle_gamma   90.00
#
_symmetry.space_group_name_H-M   'P 1'
#
loop_
_entity.id
_entity.type
_entity.pdbx_description
1 polymer ?
#
loop_
_entity_poly.entity_id
_entity_poly.type
_entity_poly.pdbx_seq_one_letter_code
_entity_poly.pdbx_strand_id
1 'polypeptide(L)'
;MSRPAPAFASVASVRFDADADAKLSALRRTKFLAAAALAFCVLVFAVAKSLESRHAWLGFVAAFAEAATIGGLADWYAVVALFRRPLGLPIPHTAIIPENQNRIADNLGRFIEVNFL
;
A
#
# COMPACT_ATOMS: atom_id res chain seq x y z
N MET A 1 38.41 -3.38 33.15
CA MET A 1 38.09 -4.43 32.16
C MET A 1 37.02 -3.89 31.22
N SER A 2 37.42 -3.36 30.07
CA SER A 2 36.51 -2.81 29.05
C SER A 2 36.72 -3.64 27.78
N ARG A 3 35.76 -4.51 27.43
CA ARG A 3 35.82 -5.30 26.19
C ARG A 3 35.50 -4.36 25.01
N PRO A 4 36.35 -4.26 23.98
CA PRO A 4 35.97 -3.56 22.75
C PRO A 4 34.82 -4.33 22.09
N ALA A 5 33.72 -3.64 21.80
CA ALA A 5 32.62 -4.21 21.03
C ALA A 5 33.13 -4.64 19.64
N PRO A 6 32.74 -5.82 19.12
CA PRO A 6 33.30 -6.33 17.88
C PRO A 6 32.89 -5.42 16.71
N ALA A 7 33.86 -4.89 15.97
CA ALA A 7 33.66 -4.04 14.79
C ALA A 7 32.67 -4.63 13.76
N PHE A 8 32.50 -5.95 13.74
CA PHE A 8 31.51 -6.66 12.93
C PHE A 8 30.04 -6.27 13.24
N ALA A 9 29.70 -5.97 14.50
CA ALA A 9 28.34 -5.58 14.87
C ALA A 9 27.97 -4.19 14.35
N SER A 10 28.95 -3.26 14.31
CA SER A 10 28.78 -1.91 13.76
C SER A 10 28.64 -1.92 12.24
N VAL A 11 29.37 -2.79 11.55
CA VAL A 11 29.27 -2.90 10.08
C VAL A 11 27.94 -3.54 9.67
N ALA A 12 27.45 -4.51 10.45
CA ALA A 12 26.15 -5.13 10.22
C ALA A 12 25.00 -4.13 10.42
N SER A 13 24.98 -3.35 11.51
CA SER A 13 23.92 -2.35 11.75
C SER A 13 23.87 -1.29 10.66
N VAL A 14 25.03 -0.73 10.27
CA VAL A 14 25.11 0.29 9.20
C VAL A 14 24.59 -0.24 7.87
N ARG A 15 24.81 -1.52 7.56
CA ARG A 15 24.31 -2.15 6.34
C ARG A 15 22.80 -2.39 6.40
N PHE A 16 22.26 -2.82 7.54
CA PHE A 16 20.81 -2.94 7.75
C PHE A 16 20.10 -1.59 7.64
N ASP A 17 20.67 -0.54 8.22
CA ASP A 17 20.12 0.82 8.16
C ASP A 17 20.14 1.35 6.71
N ALA A 18 21.26 1.17 6.00
CA ALA A 18 21.37 1.57 4.59
C ALA A 18 20.39 0.81 3.68
N ASP A 19 20.21 -0.50 3.87
CA ASP A 19 19.25 -1.30 3.10
C ASP A 19 17.79 -0.92 3.44
N ALA A 20 17.51 -0.57 4.70
CA ALA A 20 16.20 -0.08 5.13
C ALA A 20 15.89 1.29 4.52
N ASP A 21 16.83 2.22 4.53
CA ASP A 21 16.69 3.54 3.92
C ASP A 21 16.50 3.47 2.40
N ALA A 22 17.24 2.58 1.73
CA ALA A 22 17.06 2.30 0.31
C ALA A 22 15.63 1.79 0.03
N LYS A 23 15.13 0.84 0.82
CA LYS A 23 13.74 0.35 0.71
C LYS A 23 12.71 1.45 0.97
N LEU A 24 12.90 2.26 2.01
CA LEU A 24 11.98 3.36 2.35
C LEU A 24 11.91 4.40 1.23
N SER A 25 13.05 4.75 0.62
CA SER A 25 13.09 5.70 -0.51
C SER A 25 12.37 5.14 -1.75
N ALA A 26 12.56 3.86 -2.08
CA ALA A 26 11.84 3.19 -3.16
C ALA A 26 10.32 3.19 -2.91
N LEU A 27 9.88 2.87 -1.69
CA LEU A 27 8.47 2.89 -1.32
C LEU A 27 7.86 4.29 -1.42
N ARG A 28 8.58 5.33 -0.97
CA ARG A 28 8.13 6.74 -1.09
C ARG A 28 7.96 7.13 -2.55
N ARG A 29 8.88 6.74 -3.43
CA ARG A 29 8.79 7.01 -4.86
C ARG A 29 7.58 6.35 -5.51
N THR A 30 7.32 5.07 -5.22
CA THR A 30 6.14 4.36 -5.77
C THR A 30 4.84 4.96 -5.25
N LYS A 31 4.75 5.28 -3.95
CA LYS A 31 3.57 5.95 -3.37
C LYS A 31 3.34 7.32 -4.01
N PHE A 32 4.41 8.08 -4.24
CA PHE A 32 4.32 9.37 -4.90
C PHE A 32 3.83 9.23 -6.35
N LEU A 33 4.37 8.28 -7.11
CA LEU A 33 3.92 8.01 -8.48
C LEU A 33 2.44 7.61 -8.54
N ALA A 34 1.99 6.73 -7.64
CA ALA A 34 0.59 6.33 -7.55
C ALA A 34 -0.32 7.53 -7.19
N ALA A 35 0.07 8.34 -6.21
CA ALA A 35 -0.68 9.53 -5.83
C ALA A 35 -0.70 10.59 -6.95
N ALA A 36 0.41 10.78 -7.65
CA ALA A 36 0.51 11.69 -8.78
C ALA A 36 -0.36 11.23 -9.95
N ALA A 37 -0.38 9.93 -10.25
CA ALA A 37 -1.26 9.36 -11.27
C ALA A 37 -2.75 9.55 -10.93
N LEU A 38 -3.13 9.36 -9.66
CA LEU A 38 -4.49 9.63 -9.21
C LEU A 38 -4.84 11.12 -9.32
N ALA A 39 -3.96 12.00 -8.87
CA ALA A 39 -4.15 13.45 -9.00
C ALA A 39 -4.25 13.89 -10.46
N PHE A 40 -3.47 13.28 -11.35
CA PHE A 40 -3.57 13.50 -12.79
C PHE A 40 -4.94 13.09 -13.34
N CYS A 41 -5.49 11.95 -12.94
CA CYS A 41 -6.85 11.54 -13.35
C CYS A 41 -7.92 12.55 -12.91
N VAL A 42 -7.83 13.03 -11.65
CA VAL A 42 -8.73 14.07 -11.12
C VAL A 42 -8.61 15.36 -11.93
N LEU A 43 -7.39 15.77 -12.28
CA LEU A 43 -7.16 16.97 -13.09
C LEU A 43 -7.74 16.82 -14.49
N VAL A 44 -7.51 15.68 -15.16
CA VAL A 44 -8.08 15.38 -16.48
C VAL A 44 -9.61 15.38 -16.42
N PHE A 45 -10.20 14.79 -15.39
CA PHE A 45 -11.65 14.82 -15.17
C PHE A 45 -12.17 16.25 -15.06
N ALA A 46 -11.57 17.08 -14.19
CA ALA A 46 -11.99 18.45 -13.97
C ALA A 46 -11.88 19.31 -15.24
N VAL A 47 -10.78 19.17 -15.98
CA VAL A 47 -10.56 19.88 -17.25
C VAL A 47 -11.55 19.40 -18.31
N ALA A 48 -11.70 18.09 -18.50
CA ALA A 48 -12.63 17.54 -19.48
C ALA A 48 -14.07 17.96 -19.20
N LYS A 49 -14.50 17.96 -17.93
CA LYS A 49 -15.80 18.46 -17.48
C LYS A 49 -16.00 19.95 -17.75
N SER A 50 -14.98 20.77 -17.49
CA SER A 50 -15.06 22.23 -17.72
C SER A 50 -15.20 22.57 -19.22
N LEU A 51 -14.55 21.80 -20.09
CA LEU A 51 -14.59 22.01 -21.55
C LEU A 51 -15.73 21.24 -22.26
N GLU A 52 -16.48 20.40 -21.54
CA GLU A 52 -17.62 19.62 -22.06
C GLU A 52 -18.66 20.52 -22.74
N SER A 53 -18.87 21.74 -22.21
CA SER A 53 -19.77 22.74 -22.80
C SER A 53 -19.37 23.20 -24.20
N ARG A 54 -18.10 23.04 -24.60
CA ARG A 54 -17.60 23.44 -25.93
C ARG A 54 -17.40 22.26 -26.88
N HIS A 55 -17.18 21.07 -26.35
CA HIS A 55 -16.90 19.88 -27.16
C HIS A 55 -17.56 18.64 -26.55
N ALA A 56 -18.65 18.17 -27.16
CA ALA A 56 -19.42 17.01 -26.66
C ALA A 56 -18.60 15.71 -26.53
N TRP A 57 -17.54 15.53 -27.33
CA TRP A 57 -16.67 14.35 -27.26
C TRP A 57 -15.86 14.27 -25.95
N LEU A 58 -15.66 15.41 -25.27
CA LEU A 58 -14.97 15.44 -23.97
C LEU A 58 -15.79 14.79 -22.85
N GLY A 59 -17.09 14.58 -23.04
CA GLY A 59 -17.93 13.81 -22.11
C GLY A 59 -17.44 12.37 -21.95
N PHE A 60 -16.93 11.73 -23.00
CA PHE A 60 -16.35 10.38 -22.92
C PHE A 60 -15.04 10.38 -22.11
N VAL A 61 -14.20 11.39 -22.30
CA VAL A 61 -12.95 11.55 -21.55
C VAL A 61 -13.24 11.84 -20.08
N ALA A 62 -14.24 12.67 -19.79
CA ALA A 62 -14.70 12.93 -18.44
C ALA A 62 -15.21 11.66 -17.76
N ALA A 63 -16.09 10.89 -18.42
CA ALA A 63 -16.61 9.64 -17.86
C ALA A 63 -15.50 8.61 -17.58
N PHE A 64 -14.52 8.51 -18.49
CA PHE A 64 -13.36 7.63 -18.28
C PHE A 64 -12.51 8.09 -17.09
N ALA A 65 -12.21 9.38 -17.01
CA ALA A 65 -11.42 9.95 -15.92
C ALA A 65 -12.14 9.88 -14.56
N GLU A 66 -13.47 10.01 -14.55
CA GLU A 66 -14.33 9.79 -13.39
C GLU A 66 -14.23 8.34 -12.90
N ALA A 67 -14.39 7.38 -13.82
CA ALA A 67 -14.26 5.96 -13.50
C ALA A 67 -12.85 5.60 -12.99
N ALA A 68 -11.80 6.16 -13.61
CA ALA A 68 -10.41 5.95 -13.17
C ALA A 68 -10.16 6.51 -11.75
N THR A 69 -10.73 7.67 -11.44
CA THR A 69 -10.61 8.31 -10.12
C THR A 69 -11.31 7.47 -9.05
N ILE A 70 -12.55 7.06 -9.29
CA ILE A 70 -13.32 6.23 -8.35
C ILE A 70 -12.64 4.86 -8.17
N GLY A 71 -12.17 4.24 -9.26
CA GLY A 71 -11.44 2.97 -9.21
C GLY A 71 -10.15 3.05 -8.39
N GLY A 72 -9.36 4.12 -8.54
CA GLY A 72 -8.16 4.34 -7.73
C GLY A 72 -8.45 4.54 -6.25
N LEU A 73 -9.54 5.24 -5.90
CA LEU A 73 -9.99 5.38 -4.51
C LEU A 73 -10.47 4.05 -3.93
N ALA A 74 -11.17 3.23 -4.72
CA ALA A 74 -11.65 1.92 -4.30
C ALA A 74 -10.50 0.93 -4.03
N ASP A 75 -9.48 0.92 -4.89
CA ASP A 75 -8.27 0.10 -4.69
C ASP A 75 -7.55 0.48 -3.39
N TRP A 76 -7.38 1.78 -3.12
CA TRP A 76 -6.82 2.26 -1.86
C TRP A 76 -7.63 1.75 -0.65
N TYR A 77 -8.95 1.89 -0.69
CA TYR A 77 -9.82 1.41 0.38
C TYR A 77 -9.69 -0.10 0.59
N ALA A 78 -9.63 -0.90 -0.48
CA ALA A 78 -9.53 -2.35 -0.41
C ALA A 78 -8.22 -2.80 0.24
N VAL A 79 -7.07 -2.25 -0.21
CA VAL A 79 -5.76 -2.58 0.38
C VAL A 79 -5.71 -2.16 1.83
N VAL A 80 -6.19 -0.96 2.17
CA VAL A 80 -6.20 -0.51 3.56
C VAL A 80 -7.11 -1.42 4.39
N ALA A 81 -8.32 -1.77 3.93
CA ALA A 81 -9.25 -2.66 4.65
C ALA A 81 -8.71 -4.07 4.91
N LEU A 82 -7.80 -4.55 4.06
CA LEU A 82 -7.15 -5.84 4.25
C LEU A 82 -6.18 -5.84 5.44
N PHE A 83 -5.46 -4.73 5.65
CA PHE A 83 -4.37 -4.65 6.63
C PHE A 83 -4.68 -3.76 7.85
N ARG A 84 -5.59 -2.80 7.72
CA ARG A 84 -5.89 -1.74 8.69
C ARG A 84 -7.37 -1.32 8.56
N ARG A 85 -7.85 -0.47 9.46
CA ARG A 85 -9.23 0.06 9.39
C ARG A 85 -9.20 1.42 8.67
N PRO A 86 -9.66 1.54 7.40
CA PRO A 86 -9.47 2.73 6.56
C PRO A 86 -10.09 4.01 7.12
N LEU A 87 -11.09 3.90 8.00
CA LEU A 87 -11.80 5.05 8.60
C LEU A 87 -11.83 5.00 10.14
N GLY A 88 -11.05 4.11 10.77
CA GLY A 88 -11.05 3.94 12.24
C GLY A 88 -12.36 3.42 12.86
N LEU A 89 -13.41 3.23 12.06
CA LEU A 89 -14.70 2.72 12.50
C LEU A 89 -14.60 1.22 12.88
N PRO A 90 -15.22 0.79 14.00
CA PRO A 90 -15.22 -0.60 14.44
C PRO A 90 -16.23 -1.41 13.60
N ILE A 91 -15.89 -1.67 12.35
CA ILE A 91 -16.69 -2.53 11.47
C ILE A 91 -16.18 -3.98 11.65
N PRO A 92 -17.03 -4.93 12.10
CA PRO A 92 -16.65 -6.28 12.51
C PRO A 92 -16.12 -7.22 11.38
N HIS A 93 -15.76 -6.70 10.20
CA HIS A 93 -15.24 -7.48 9.07
C HIS A 93 -14.07 -6.80 8.33
N THR A 94 -13.40 -5.83 8.96
CA THR A 94 -12.23 -5.13 8.38
C THR A 94 -10.97 -5.47 9.19
N ALA A 95 -9.83 -5.66 8.53
CA ALA A 95 -8.61 -6.29 9.06
C ALA A 95 -8.69 -7.83 9.20
N ILE A 96 -9.13 -8.51 8.13
CA ILE A 96 -9.30 -9.97 8.07
C ILE A 96 -8.00 -10.74 8.38
N ILE A 97 -6.85 -10.19 7.97
CA ILE A 97 -5.54 -10.84 8.15
C ILE A 97 -5.11 -10.90 9.63
N PRO A 98 -5.03 -9.77 10.37
CA PRO A 98 -4.65 -9.82 11.79
C PRO A 98 -5.66 -10.60 12.66
N GLU A 99 -6.96 -10.57 12.34
CA GLU A 99 -7.99 -11.32 13.08
C GLU A 99 -7.76 -12.85 13.02
N ASN A 100 -7.18 -13.36 11.92
CA ASN A 100 -6.97 -14.80 11.68
C ASN A 100 -5.51 -15.26 11.85
N GLN A 101 -4.60 -14.40 12.30
CA GLN A 101 -3.18 -14.72 12.37
C GLN A 101 -2.88 -15.96 13.24
N ASN A 102 -3.55 -16.10 14.38
CA ASN A 102 -3.36 -17.26 15.28
C ASN A 102 -3.76 -18.57 14.58
N ARG A 103 -4.91 -18.59 13.92
CA ARG A 103 -5.39 -19.76 13.16
C ARG A 103 -4.42 -20.16 12.05
N ILE A 104 -3.81 -19.18 11.39
CA ILE A 104 -2.82 -19.43 10.32
C ILE A 104 -1.54 -20.03 10.92
N ALA A 105 -1.07 -19.49 12.05
CA ALA A 105 0.11 -19.99 12.76
C ALA A 105 -0.08 -21.45 13.25
N ASP A 106 -1.24 -21.78 13.82
CA ASP A 106 -1.56 -23.13 14.29
C ASP A 106 -1.55 -24.15 13.15
N ASN A 107 -2.15 -23.81 12.00
CA ASN A 107 -2.17 -24.70 10.83
C ASN A 107 -0.77 -24.90 10.24
N LEU A 108 0.07 -23.85 10.23
CA LEU A 108 1.45 -23.95 9.76
C LEU A 108 2.31 -24.81 10.69
N GLY A 109 2.15 -24.66 12.01
CA GLY A 109 2.82 -25.49 13.01
C GLY A 109 2.49 -26.98 12.83
N ARG A 110 1.20 -27.30 12.66
CA ARG A 110 0.73 -28.67 12.39
C ARG A 110 1.27 -29.21 11.07
N PHE A 111 1.33 -28.39 10.02
CA PHE A 111 1.90 -28.82 8.74
C PHE A 111 3.37 -29.20 8.89
N ILE A 112 4.16 -28.41 9.63
CA ILE A 112 5.58 -28.71 9.88
C ILE A 112 5.74 -29.99 10.69
N GLU A 113 4.93 -30.15 11.75
CA GLU A 113 4.92 -31.36 12.58
C GLU A 113 4.63 -32.62 11.74
N VAL A 114 3.65 -32.57 10.84
CA VAL A 114 3.27 -33.74 10.02
C VAL A 114 4.29 -34.07 8.92
N ASN A 115 5.01 -33.07 8.38
CA ASN A 115 5.87 -33.28 7.21
C ASN A 115 7.37 -33.37 7.57
N PHE A 116 7.79 -32.92 8.75
CA PHE A 116 9.20 -32.83 9.13
C PHE A 116 9.54 -33.49 10.48
N LEU A 117 8.56 -33.99 11.23
CA LEU A 117 8.75 -34.89 12.37
C LEU A 117 8.18 -36.27 12.05
#